data_AF-A0A0X3PAP2-F1
#
_entry.id   AF-A0A0X3PAP2-F1
#
_cell.length_a   1.000
_cell.length_b   1.000
_cell.length_c   1.000
_cell.angle_alpha   90.00
_cell.angle_beta   90.00
_cell.angle_gamma   90.00
#
_symmetry.space_group_name_H-M   'P 1'
#
loop_
_entity.id
_entity.type
_entity.pdbx_description
1 polymer ?
#
loop_
_entity_poly.entity_id
_entity_poly.type
_entity_poly.pdbx_seq_one_letter_code
_entity_poly.pdbx_strand_id
1 'polypeptide(L)'
;MVSAVFNKAWSGYLRLLKKYPLQTQCISTAIIMSSGDIIAQKIVERQPTYSPSRTLKFGMIGMCFVGPTFHYWYNFIDRIYTGTKVVRSLKMVASDQFLMAPCMVFSIIGLVGLTKNWSIDEAKTGLKDNYIRAMFMNIRVGPKFSASL
;
A
#
# COMPACT_ATOMS: atom_id res chain seq x y z
N MET A 1 -8.39 22.68 21.36
CA MET A 1 -8.28 23.19 19.97
C MET A 1 -7.78 22.12 18.99
N VAL A 2 -6.65 21.46 19.26
CA VAL A 2 -6.07 20.39 18.39
C VAL A 2 -7.05 19.26 18.08
N SER A 3 -7.76 18.74 19.09
CA SER A 3 -8.75 17.66 18.91
C SER A 3 -9.93 18.06 18.00
N ALA A 4 -10.32 19.34 18.01
CA ALA A 4 -11.43 19.83 17.18
C ALA A 4 -11.04 19.94 15.69
N VAL A 5 -9.82 20.40 15.40
CA VAL A 5 -9.27 20.46 14.04
C VAL A 5 -9.10 19.04 13.48
N PHE A 6 -8.52 18.14 14.28
CA PHE A 6 -8.39 16.73 13.92
C PHE A 6 -9.73 16.09 13.59
N ASN A 7 -10.73 16.23 14.48
CA ASN A 7 -12.05 15.64 14.27
C ASN A 7 -12.75 16.19 13.01
N LYS A 8 -12.58 17.48 12.72
CA LYS A 8 -13.13 18.11 11.51
C LYS A 8 -12.45 17.58 10.24
N ALA A 9 -11.12 17.48 10.25
CA ALA A 9 -10.35 16.92 9.14
C ALA A 9 -10.69 15.43 8.90
N TRP A 10 -10.75 14.64 9.98
CA TRP A 10 -11.13 13.23 9.94
C TRP A 10 -12.54 13.02 9.38
N SER A 11 -13.51 13.79 9.87
CA SER A 11 -14.88 13.75 9.35
C SER A 11 -14.95 14.16 7.88
N GLY A 12 -14.13 15.14 7.45
CA GLY A 12 -13.99 15.52 6.05
C GLY A 12 -13.44 14.40 5.19
N TYR A 13 -12.37 13.74 5.64
CA TYR A 13 -11.80 12.56 4.99
C TYR A 13 -12.82 11.43 4.84
N LEU A 14 -13.54 11.08 5.92
CA LEU A 14 -14.57 10.03 5.87
C LEU A 14 -15.69 10.38 4.90
N ARG A 15 -16.09 11.65 4.79
CA ARG A 15 -17.07 12.10 3.79
C ARG A 15 -16.56 11.91 2.36
N LEU A 16 -15.31 12.26 2.10
CA LEU A 16 -14.69 12.06 0.78
C LEU A 16 -14.56 10.57 0.45
N LEU A 17 -14.16 9.75 1.42
CA LEU A 17 -14.06 8.30 1.26
C LEU A 17 -15.42 7.67 0.94
N LYS A 18 -16.51 8.18 1.52
CA LYS A 18 -17.87 7.71 1.20
C LYS A 18 -18.36 8.21 -0.16
N LYS A 19 -18.07 9.46 -0.53
CA LYS A 19 -18.58 10.10 -1.75
C LYS A 19 -17.79 9.71 -3.01
N TYR A 20 -16.47 9.59 -2.88
CA TYR A 20 -15.52 9.32 -3.97
C TYR A 20 -14.51 8.26 -3.50
N PRO A 21 -14.94 7.00 -3.27
CA PRO A 21 -14.11 5.98 -2.63
C PRO A 21 -12.84 5.66 -3.43
N LEU A 22 -12.96 5.49 -4.75
CA LEU A 22 -11.83 5.17 -5.61
C LEU A 22 -10.80 6.31 -5.63
N GLN A 23 -11.24 7.54 -5.91
CA GLN A 23 -10.36 8.71 -6.01
C GLN A 23 -9.66 8.98 -4.67
N THR A 24 -10.42 8.91 -3.58
CA THR A 24 -9.87 9.12 -2.23
C THR A 24 -8.81 8.06 -1.92
N GLN A 25 -9.07 6.78 -2.23
CA GLN A 25 -8.09 5.71 -2.04
C GLN A 25 -6.84 5.88 -2.91
N CYS A 26 -7.00 6.28 -4.18
CA CYS A 26 -5.87 6.57 -5.07
C CYS A 26 -4.99 7.71 -4.53
N ILE A 27 -5.60 8.82 -4.10
CA ILE A 27 -4.87 9.95 -3.53
C ILE A 27 -4.19 9.56 -2.21
N SER A 28 -4.90 8.86 -1.32
CA SER A 28 -4.33 8.40 -0.05
C SER A 28 -3.13 7.48 -0.23
N THR A 29 -3.22 6.51 -1.14
CA THR A 29 -2.10 5.60 -1.45
C THR A 29 -0.93 6.32 -2.11
N ALA A 30 -1.18 7.29 -2.98
CA ALA A 30 -0.14 8.16 -3.55
C ALA A 30 0.64 8.91 -2.46
N ILE A 31 -0.07 9.50 -1.50
CA ILE A 31 0.54 10.21 -0.36
C ILE A 31 1.36 9.24 0.49
N ILE A 32 0.78 8.08 0.87
CA ILE A 32 1.47 7.08 1.70
C ILE A 32 2.76 6.61 1.03
N MET A 33 2.72 6.27 -0.25
CA MET A 33 3.91 5.79 -0.97
C MET A 33 4.95 6.89 -1.15
N SER A 34 4.53 8.11 -1.45
CA SER A 34 5.44 9.27 -1.54
C SER A 34 6.13 9.54 -0.21
N SER A 35 5.38 9.55 0.89
CA SER A 35 5.94 9.71 2.24
C SER A 35 6.90 8.58 2.60
N GLY A 36 6.55 7.33 2.27
CA GLY A 36 7.41 6.18 2.47
C GLY A 36 8.75 6.31 1.73
N ASP A 37 8.72 6.77 0.48
CA ASP A 37 9.94 6.97 -0.31
C ASP A 37 10.78 8.16 0.21
N ILE A 38 10.15 9.26 0.64
CA ILE A 38 10.87 10.37 1.31
C ILE A 38 11.60 9.87 2.57
N ILE A 39 10.94 9.06 3.39
CA ILE A 39 11.52 8.45 4.59
C ILE A 39 12.67 7.51 4.20
N ALA A 40 12.46 6.66 3.18
CA ALA A 40 13.49 5.75 2.70
C ALA A 40 14.74 6.52 2.24
N GLN A 41 14.57 7.54 1.41
CA GLN A 41 15.68 8.33 0.90
C GLN A 41 16.43 9.08 2.02
N LYS A 42 15.72 9.72 2.96
CA LYS A 42 16.33 10.59 3.97
C LYS A 42 16.86 9.83 5.20
N ILE A 43 16.10 8.85 5.69
CA ILE A 43 16.36 8.22 6.99
C ILE A 43 17.09 6.89 6.80
N VAL A 44 16.64 6.06 5.85
CA VAL A 44 17.18 4.71 5.64
C VAL A 44 18.43 4.74 4.78
N GLU A 45 18.35 5.32 3.59
CA GLU A 45 19.45 5.40 2.63
C GLU A 45 20.39 6.57 2.92
N ARG A 46 19.92 7.58 3.68
CA ARG A 46 20.67 8.81 4.02
C ARG A 46 21.31 9.44 2.79
N GLN A 47 20.56 9.48 1.69
CA GLN A 47 21.02 10.04 0.42
C GLN A 47 21.46 11.50 0.63
N PRO A 48 22.63 11.91 0.11
CA PRO A 48 23.12 13.29 0.27
C PRO A 48 22.21 14.30 -0.44
N THR A 49 21.47 13.87 -1.47
CA THR A 49 20.54 14.71 -2.21
C THR A 49 19.19 14.01 -2.33
N TYR A 50 18.13 14.73 -1.98
CA TYR A 50 16.76 14.25 -2.16
C TYR A 50 16.40 14.19 -3.64
N SER A 51 15.74 13.12 -4.08
CA SER A 51 15.25 12.91 -5.44
C SER A 51 13.72 13.05 -5.52
N PRO A 52 13.20 14.21 -5.95
CA PRO A 52 11.76 14.42 -6.15
C PRO A 52 11.18 13.50 -7.24
N SER A 53 11.98 13.18 -8.26
CA SER A 53 11.53 12.34 -9.38
C SER A 53 11.24 10.91 -8.94
N ARG A 54 12.04 10.37 -8.01
CA ARG A 54 11.80 9.07 -7.38
C ARG A 54 10.52 9.09 -6.53
N THR A 55 10.35 10.11 -5.69
CA THR A 55 9.12 10.27 -4.90
C THR A 55 7.89 10.35 -5.79
N LEU A 56 7.96 11.10 -6.90
CA LEU A 56 6.86 11.20 -7.86
C LEU A 56 6.53 9.83 -8.48
N LYS A 57 7.54 9.03 -8.86
CA LYS A 57 7.34 7.67 -9.37
C LYS A 57 6.61 6.78 -8.34
N PHE A 58 7.02 6.82 -7.07
CA PHE A 58 6.33 6.09 -6.00
C PHE A 58 4.90 6.60 -5.78
N GLY A 59 4.68 7.91 -5.82
CA GLY A 59 3.35 8.50 -5.77
C GLY A 59 2.45 8.05 -6.92
N MET A 60 2.98 8.00 -8.15
CA MET A 60 2.26 7.55 -9.34
C MET A 60 1.93 6.05 -9.29
N ILE A 61 2.86 5.21 -8.81
CA ILE A 61 2.58 3.79 -8.53
C ILE A 61 1.44 3.68 -7.51
N GLY A 62 1.49 4.48 -6.43
CA GLY A 62 0.41 4.55 -5.45
C GLY A 62 -0.93 4.90 -6.08
N MET A 63 -0.97 6.01 -6.81
CA MET A 63 -2.19 6.57 -7.39
C MET A 63 -2.80 5.68 -8.48
N CYS A 64 -1.98 5.17 -9.40
CA CYS A 64 -2.46 4.54 -10.63
C CYS A 64 -2.53 3.02 -10.53
N PHE A 65 -1.81 2.42 -9.59
CA PHE A 65 -1.77 0.96 -9.45
C PHE A 65 -2.27 0.51 -8.07
N VAL A 66 -1.67 0.99 -6.99
CA VAL A 66 -1.99 0.50 -5.63
C VAL A 66 -3.42 0.85 -5.20
N GLY A 67 -3.82 2.10 -5.35
CA GLY A 67 -5.15 2.58 -5.01
C GLY A 67 -6.27 1.81 -5.73
N PRO A 68 -6.26 1.75 -7.08
CA PRO A 68 -7.26 1.00 -7.84
C PRO A 68 -7.26 -0.50 -7.50
N THR A 69 -6.08 -1.11 -7.38
CA THR A 69 -5.96 -2.54 -7.05
C THR A 69 -6.62 -2.85 -5.70
N PHE A 70 -6.34 -2.07 -4.66
CA PHE A 70 -7.00 -2.26 -3.37
C PHE A 70 -8.49 -1.98 -3.44
N HIS A 71 -8.93 -0.94 -4.16
CA HIS A 71 -10.34 -0.63 -4.31
C HIS A 71 -11.13 -1.83 -4.86
N TYR A 72 -10.68 -2.37 -5.99
CA TYR A 72 -11.37 -3.48 -6.63
C TYR A 72 -11.23 -4.79 -5.86
N TRP A 73 -10.08 -5.04 -5.25
CA TRP A 73 -9.87 -6.23 -4.42
C TRP A 73 -10.79 -6.25 -3.20
N TYR A 74 -10.88 -5.15 -2.45
CA TYR A 74 -11.74 -5.10 -1.27
C TYR A 74 -13.22 -5.24 -1.63
N ASN A 75 -13.65 -4.62 -2.74
CA ASN A 75 -15.01 -4.81 -3.26
C ASN A 75 -15.26 -6.25 -3.71
N PHE A 76 -14.26 -6.94 -4.25
CA PHE A 76 -14.37 -8.33 -4.70
C PHE A 76 -14.51 -9.29 -3.51
N ILE A 77 -13.61 -9.21 -2.53
CA ILE A 77 -13.64 -10.12 -1.37
C ILE A 77 -14.85 -9.85 -0.46
N ASP A 78 -15.32 -8.59 -0.39
CA ASP A 78 -16.56 -8.24 0.33
C ASP A 78 -17.79 -8.96 -0.24
N ARG A 79 -17.86 -9.10 -1.57
CA ARG A 79 -18.95 -9.80 -2.26
C ARG A 79 -18.89 -11.31 -2.10
N ILE A 80 -17.69 -11.88 -2.03
CA ILE A 80 -17.51 -13.35 -1.97
C ILE A 80 -17.67 -13.88 -0.55
N TYR A 81 -17.16 -13.16 0.45
CA TYR A 81 -17.16 -13.66 1.81
C TYR A 81 -18.45 -13.32 2.56
N THR A 82 -19.32 -14.33 2.62
CA THR A 82 -20.54 -14.32 3.44
C THR A 82 -20.32 -15.05 4.78
N GLY A 83 -21.15 -14.75 5.77
CA GLY A 83 -21.11 -15.36 7.11
C GLY A 83 -21.16 -14.34 8.25
N THR A 84 -20.86 -14.80 9.47
CA THR A 84 -20.79 -13.92 10.64
C THR A 84 -19.66 -12.90 10.51
N LYS A 85 -19.77 -11.74 11.17
CA LYS A 85 -18.78 -10.66 11.09
C LYS A 85 -17.35 -11.15 11.34
N VAL A 86 -17.15 -11.99 12.37
CA VAL A 86 -15.83 -12.54 12.72
C VAL A 86 -15.30 -13.47 11.64
N VAL A 87 -16.10 -14.44 11.18
CA VAL A 87 -15.69 -15.39 10.14
C VAL A 87 -15.37 -14.68 8.84
N ARG A 88 -16.18 -13.69 8.45
CA ARG A 88 -15.93 -12.86 7.27
C ARG A 88 -14.61 -12.10 7.38
N SER A 89 -14.37 -11.41 8.50
CA SER A 89 -13.12 -10.68 8.73
C SER A 89 -11.90 -11.59 8.68
N LEU A 90 -11.97 -12.80 9.28
CA LEU A 90 -10.88 -13.77 9.22
C LEU A 90 -10.58 -14.22 7.78
N LYS A 91 -11.61 -14.49 6.96
CA LYS A 91 -11.44 -14.85 5.55
C LYS A 91 -10.83 -13.71 4.73
N MET A 92 -11.24 -12.46 4.98
CA MET A 92 -10.66 -11.28 4.34
C MET A 92 -9.18 -11.14 4.68
N VAL A 93 -8.81 -11.21 5.96
CA VAL A 93 -7.42 -11.12 6.40
C VAL A 93 -6.58 -12.25 5.82
N ALA A 94 -7.07 -13.49 5.83
CA ALA A 94 -6.36 -14.62 5.23
C ALA A 94 -6.12 -14.38 3.72
N SER A 95 -7.12 -13.89 3.00
CA SER A 95 -6.99 -13.60 1.56
C SER A 95 -6.00 -12.47 1.29
N ASP A 96 -6.02 -11.43 2.12
CA ASP A 96 -5.06 -10.33 2.02
C ASP A 96 -3.63 -10.82 2.19
N GLN A 97 -3.38 -11.69 3.18
CA GLN A 97 -2.04 -12.17 3.50
C GLN A 97 -1.51 -13.22 2.52
N PHE A 98 -2.37 -14.12 2.04
CA PHE A 98 -1.94 -15.27 1.23
C PHE A 98 -2.16 -15.11 -0.28
N LEU A 99 -3.00 -14.17 -0.72
CA LEU A 99 -3.26 -13.94 -2.14
C LEU A 99 -2.82 -12.54 -2.57
N MET A 100 -3.36 -11.51 -1.92
CA MET A 100 -3.09 -10.13 -2.33
C MET A 100 -1.64 -9.74 -2.04
N ALA A 101 -1.14 -9.95 -0.82
CA ALA A 101 0.22 -9.52 -0.45
C ALA A 101 1.31 -10.12 -1.37
N PRO A 102 1.33 -11.44 -1.69
CA PRO A 102 2.27 -12.01 -2.64
C PRO A 102 2.23 -11.33 -4.02
N CYS A 103 1.03 -11.13 -4.57
CA CYS A 103 0.84 -10.53 -5.88
C CYS A 103 1.25 -9.05 -5.87
N MET A 104 0.93 -8.35 -4.79
CA MET A 104 1.15 -6.93 -4.65
C MET A 104 2.63 -6.60 -4.47
N VAL A 105 3.33 -7.35 -3.61
CA VAL A 105 4.77 -7.21 -3.41
C VAL A 105 5.53 -7.49 -4.70
N PHE A 106 5.16 -8.57 -5.42
CA PHE A 106 5.74 -8.88 -6.73
C PHE A 106 5.55 -7.71 -7.70
N SER A 107 4.32 -7.21 -7.82
CA SER A 107 3.96 -6.14 -8.74
C SER A 107 4.68 -4.83 -8.41
N ILE A 108 4.78 -4.45 -7.13
CA ILE A 108 5.48 -3.23 -6.72
C ILE A 108 6.98 -3.33 -7.03
N ILE A 109 7.64 -4.45 -6.73
CA ILE A 109 9.06 -4.65 -7.05
C ILE A 109 9.26 -4.56 -8.57
N GLY A 110 8.40 -5.22 -9.36
CA GLY A 110 8.44 -5.16 -10.81
C GLY A 110 8.25 -3.73 -11.36
N LEU A 111 7.22 -3.01 -10.90
CA LEU A 111 6.96 -1.63 -11.30
C LEU A 111 8.12 -0.70 -10.94
N VAL A 112 8.67 -0.83 -9.73
CA VAL A 112 9.85 -0.06 -9.33
C VAL A 112 11.04 -0.38 -10.25
N GLY A 113 11.25 -1.65 -10.58
CA GLY A 113 12.27 -2.07 -11.52
C GLY A 113 12.11 -1.43 -12.90
N LEU A 114 10.88 -1.38 -13.42
CA LEU A 114 10.58 -0.67 -14.68
C LEU A 114 10.90 0.82 -14.57
N THR A 115 10.54 1.48 -13.47
CA THR A 115 10.88 2.91 -13.28
C THR A 115 12.38 3.19 -13.16
N LYS A 116 13.18 2.16 -12.87
CA LYS A 116 14.65 2.21 -12.79
C LYS A 116 15.34 1.67 -14.05
N ASN A 117 14.58 1.20 -15.04
CA ASN A 117 15.08 0.53 -16.25
C ASN A 117 15.97 -0.69 -15.92
N TRP A 118 15.57 -1.52 -14.96
CA TRP A 118 16.28 -2.76 -14.65
C TRP A 118 16.29 -3.73 -15.83
N SER A 119 17.43 -4.37 -16.04
CA SER A 119 17.56 -5.57 -16.86
C SER A 119 16.81 -6.76 -16.23
N ILE A 120 16.62 -7.83 -17.00
CA ILE A 120 15.96 -9.05 -16.50
C ILE A 120 16.73 -9.65 -15.31
N ASP A 121 18.06 -9.60 -15.34
CA ASP A 121 18.89 -10.16 -14.27
C ASP A 121 18.83 -9.31 -12.99
N GLU A 122 18.81 -7.99 -13.12
CA GLU A 122 18.57 -7.07 -12.00
C GLU A 122 17.17 -7.23 -11.43
N ALA A 123 16.16 -7.42 -12.28
CA ALA A 123 14.79 -7.68 -11.83
C ALA A 123 14.68 -9.01 -11.07
N LYS A 124 15.31 -10.08 -11.57
CA LYS A 124 15.38 -11.38 -10.88
C LYS A 124 16.07 -11.27 -9.53
N THR A 125 17.21 -10.57 -9.49
CA THR A 125 17.99 -10.37 -8.26
C THR A 125 17.22 -9.52 -7.26
N GLY A 126 16.68 -8.38 -7.69
CA GLY A 126 15.87 -7.50 -6.86
C GLY A 126 14.62 -8.18 -6.31
N LEU A 127 13.99 -9.05 -7.09
CA LEU A 127 12.89 -9.89 -6.61
C LEU A 127 13.38 -10.90 -5.58
N LYS A 128 14.42 -11.69 -5.88
CA LYS A 128 14.95 -12.70 -4.95
C LYS A 128 15.33 -12.09 -3.59
N ASP A 129 15.96 -10.93 -3.61
CA ASP A 129 16.50 -10.29 -2.39
C ASP A 129 15.41 -9.60 -1.56
N ASN A 130 14.44 -8.97 -2.21
CA ASN A 130 13.46 -8.13 -1.53
C ASN A 130 12.11 -8.81 -1.32
N TYR A 131 11.74 -9.79 -2.14
CA TYR A 131 10.42 -10.40 -2.11
C TYR A 131 10.15 -11.10 -0.78
N ILE A 132 11.03 -12.02 -0.38
CA ILE A 132 10.87 -12.77 0.88
C ILE A 132 10.89 -11.81 2.07
N ARG A 133 11.77 -10.81 2.05
CA ARG A 133 11.86 -9.80 3.11
C ARG A 133 10.58 -8.98 3.22
N ALA A 134 10.05 -8.51 2.09
CA ALA A 134 8.81 -7.75 2.05
C ALA A 134 7.60 -8.58 2.49
N MET A 135 7.53 -9.84 2.07
CA MET A 135 6.50 -10.79 2.49
C MET A 135 6.56 -11.06 4.00
N PHE A 136 7.75 -11.31 4.54
CA PHE A 136 7.91 -11.53 5.98
C PHE A 136 7.51 -10.31 6.80
N MET A 137 7.86 -9.10 6.33
CA MET A 137 7.44 -7.85 6.97
C MET A 137 5.92 -7.68 6.92
N ASN A 138 5.28 -8.02 5.79
CA ASN A 138 3.83 -7.97 5.66
C ASN A 138 3.14 -8.90 6.69
N ILE A 139 3.58 -10.15 6.76
CA ILE A 139 3.02 -11.16 7.68
C ILE A 139 3.27 -10.82 9.15
N ARG A 140 4.41 -10.20 9.49
CA ARG A 140 4.74 -9.84 10.88
C ARG A 140 3.99 -8.61 11.38
N VAL A 141 3.74 -7.64 10.51
CA VAL A 141 3.17 -6.32 10.87
C VAL A 141 1.67 -6.27 10.60
N GLY A 142 1.19 -6.88 9.51
CA GLY A 142 -0.22 -6.82 9.09
C GLY A 142 -1.24 -7.27 10.13
N PRO A 143 -1.06 -8.45 10.77
CA PRO A 143 -1.97 -8.91 11.82
C PRO A 143 -2.00 -8.01 13.05
N LYS A 144 -0.89 -7.34 13.39
CA LYS A 144 -0.80 -6.45 14.56
C LYS A 144 -1.60 -5.17 14.35
N PHE A 145 -1.60 -4.63 13.14
CA PHE A 145 -2.46 -3.49 12.80
C PHE A 145 -3.94 -3.88 12.77
N SER A 146 -4.27 -5.07 12.27
CA SER A 146 -5.67 -5.53 12.18
C SER A 146 -6.28 -5.90 13.53
N ALA A 147 -5.47 -6.29 14.52
CA ALA A 147 -5.94 -6.61 15.88
C ALA A 147 -6.07 -5.38 16.81
N SER A 148 -5.58 -4.21 16.37
CA SER A 148 -5.59 -2.96 17.16
C SER A 148 -6.70 -1.99 16.75
N LEU A 149 -7.54 -2.37 15.79
CA LEU A 149 -8.73 -1.66 15.29
C LEU A 149 -9.99 -2.44 15.63
#